data_AF-A0A1C5GY90-F1
#
_entry.id   AF-A0A1C5GY90-F1
#
_cell.length_a   1.000
_cell.length_b   1.000
_cell.length_c   1.000
_cell.angle_alpha   90.00
_cell.angle_beta   90.00
_cell.angle_gamma   90.00
#
_symmetry.space_group_name_H-M   'P 1'
#
loop_
_entity.id
_entity.type
_entity.pdbx_description
1 polymer ?
#
loop_
_entity_poly.entity_id
_entity_poly.type
_entity_poly.pdbx_seq_one_letter_code
_entity_poly.pdbx_strand_id
1 'polypeptide(L)'
;MGVYRSRSAPAGPLTPDRLTAVELPRTPLGRRGYRPEDVHALLHRLAYEVRERNRRLDLVQEENRRLKQALRTWQSQCAATRRGGG
;
A
#
# COMPACT_ATOMS: atom_id res chain seq x y z
N MET A 1 0.10 -23.88 -4.83
CA MET A 1 0.59 -22.88 -3.84
C MET A 1 -0.49 -22.70 -2.78
N GLY A 2 -0.31 -23.28 -1.58
CA GLY A 2 -1.27 -23.10 -0.49
C GLY A 2 -1.16 -21.69 0.07
N VAL A 3 -2.26 -20.94 0.10
CA VAL A 3 -2.31 -19.66 0.80
C VAL A 3 -2.21 -19.92 2.30
N TYR A 4 -1.19 -19.38 2.96
CA TYR A 4 -1.11 -19.40 4.41
C TYR A 4 -2.34 -18.68 4.98
N ARG A 5 -3.23 -19.43 5.63
CA ARG A 5 -4.45 -18.90 6.27
C ARG A 5 -4.33 -19.07 7.78
N SER A 6 -3.77 -18.05 8.43
CA SER A 6 -3.85 -17.95 9.90
C SER A 6 -5.22 -17.44 10.29
N ARG A 7 -5.80 -18.01 11.35
CA ARG A 7 -7.01 -17.46 12.01
C ARG A 7 -6.74 -16.08 12.63
N SER A 8 -5.46 -15.76 12.84
CA SER A 8 -4.98 -14.51 13.43
C SER A 8 -4.39 -13.56 12.38
N ALA A 9 -4.64 -13.79 11.08
CA ALA A 9 -4.18 -12.87 10.05
C ALA A 9 -4.86 -11.51 10.22
N PRO A 10 -4.12 -10.39 10.20
CA PRO A 10 -4.72 -9.07 10.31
C PRO A 10 -5.68 -8.84 9.13
N ALA A 11 -6.95 -8.57 9.43
CA ALA A 11 -7.98 -8.36 8.42
C ALA A 11 -7.89 -6.95 7.81
N GLY A 12 -7.72 -6.83 6.50
CA GLY A 12 -7.63 -5.54 5.79
C GLY A 12 -6.22 -5.20 5.31
N PRO A 13 -6.00 -4.01 4.73
CA PRO A 13 -4.71 -3.63 4.16
C PRO A 13 -3.61 -3.60 5.23
N LEU A 14 -2.41 -4.01 4.82
CA LEU A 14 -1.19 -3.84 5.60
C LEU A 14 -0.76 -2.38 5.48
N THR A 15 -0.98 -1.61 6.54
CA THR A 15 -0.53 -0.22 6.63
C THR A 15 0.69 -0.13 7.55
N PRO A 16 1.57 0.87 7.35
CA PRO A 16 2.73 1.09 8.22
C PRO A 16 2.33 1.21 9.69
N ASP A 17 1.29 2.01 9.97
CA ASP A 17 0.84 2.28 11.34
C ASP A 17 0.29 1.02 12.00
N ARG A 18 -0.37 0.15 11.22
CA ARG A 18 -0.86 -1.14 11.71
C ARG A 18 0.27 -2.12 11.99
N LEU A 19 1.34 -2.11 11.20
CA LEU A 19 2.51 -2.94 11.43
C LEU A 19 3.26 -2.52 12.69
N THR A 20 3.32 -1.22 13.01
CA THR A 20 3.93 -0.73 14.25
C THR A 20 3.05 -0.93 15.48
N ALA A 21 1.73 -0.95 15.32
CA ALA A 21 0.76 -1.10 16.42
C ALA A 21 0.33 -2.55 16.67
N VAL A 22 0.83 -3.53 15.91
CA VAL A 22 0.41 -4.93 16.08
C VAL A 22 0.95 -5.50 17.39
N GLU A 23 0.05 -5.97 18.24
CA GLU A 23 0.40 -6.75 19.42
C GLU A 23 0.39 -8.24 19.07
N LEU A 24 1.52 -8.90 19.28
CA LEU A 24 1.66 -10.33 19.05
C LEU A 24 1.67 -11.07 20.40
N PRO A 25 0.79 -12.06 20.60
CA PRO A 25 0.72 -12.78 21.86
C PRO A 25 2.00 -13.59 22.07
N ARG A 26 2.45 -13.66 23.33
CA ARG A 26 3.57 -14.53 23.72
C ARG A 26 3.15 -15.99 23.64
N THR A 27 4.10 -16.86 23.35
CA THR A 27 3.85 -18.31 23.36
C THR A 27 3.56 -18.80 24.78
N PRO A 28 2.69 -19.83 24.92
CA PRO A 28 2.46 -20.47 26.22
C PRO A 28 3.74 -21.01 26.87
N LEU A 29 3.72 -21.13 28.20
CA LEU A 29 4.80 -21.76 28.96
C LEU A 29 5.14 -23.15 28.40
N GLY A 30 6.44 -23.46 28.32
CA GLY A 30 6.93 -24.72 27.76
C GLY A 30 7.05 -24.75 26.22
N ARG A 31 6.64 -23.70 25.51
CA ARG A 31 6.87 -23.55 24.05
C ARG A 31 7.86 -22.43 23.77
N ARG A 32 8.77 -22.67 22.82
CA ARG A 32 9.67 -21.63 22.29
C ARG A 32 8.89 -20.68 21.39
N GLY A 33 9.02 -19.39 21.65
CA GLY A 33 8.54 -18.30 20.79
C GLY A 33 9.70 -17.54 20.16
N TYR A 34 9.38 -16.62 19.25
CA TYR A 34 10.35 -15.66 18.73
C TYR A 34 10.77 -14.67 19.81
N ARG A 35 11.99 -14.13 19.68
CA ARG A 35 12.47 -13.04 20.52
C ARG A 35 11.67 -11.79 20.20
N PRO A 36 11.03 -11.13 21.18
CA PRO A 36 10.22 -9.94 20.92
C PRO A 36 11.01 -8.85 20.19
N GLU A 37 12.28 -8.66 20.52
CA GLU A 37 13.13 -7.62 19.96
C GLU A 37 13.38 -7.82 18.46
N ASP A 38 13.65 -9.07 18.05
CA ASP A 38 13.85 -9.43 16.63
C ASP A 38 12.56 -9.22 15.84
N VAL A 39 11.41 -9.58 16.43
CA VAL A 39 10.10 -9.37 15.81
C VAL A 39 9.78 -7.89 15.68
N HIS A 40 10.05 -7.09 16.72
CA HIS A 40 9.85 -5.65 16.67
C HIS A 40 10.75 -4.98 15.63
N ALA A 41 12.02 -5.38 15.53
CA ALA A 41 12.93 -4.88 14.49
C ALA A 41 12.43 -5.21 13.08
N LEU A 42 11.94 -6.45 12.87
CA LEU A 42 11.34 -6.86 11.61
C LEU A 42 10.09 -6.04 11.28
N LEU A 43 9.18 -5.84 12.24
CA LEU A 43 7.95 -5.06 12.04
C LEU A 43 8.25 -3.59 11.71
N HIS A 44 9.24 -2.98 12.36
CA HIS A 44 9.69 -1.62 12.02
C HIS A 44 10.24 -1.55 10.60
N ARG A 45 11.09 -2.51 10.21
CA ARG A 45 11.63 -2.57 8.85
C ARG A 45 10.50 -2.75 7.81
N LEU A 46 9.54 -3.62 8.08
CA LEU A 46 8.39 -3.83 7.21
C LEU A 46 7.51 -2.58 7.10
N ALA A 47 7.27 -1.89 8.21
CA ALA A 47 6.51 -0.64 8.21
C ALA A 47 7.17 0.42 7.33
N TYR A 48 8.50 0.54 7.40
CA TYR A 48 9.27 1.42 6.52
C TYR A 48 9.10 1.03 5.04
N GLU A 49 9.27 -0.24 4.69
CA GLU A 49 9.16 -0.72 3.31
C GLU A 49 7.74 -0.57 2.73
N VAL A 50 6.71 -0.82 3.53
CA VAL A 50 5.30 -0.59 3.13
C VAL A 50 5.05 0.91 2.91
N ARG A 51 5.55 1.76 3.80
CA ARG A 51 5.42 3.23 3.65
C ARG A 51 6.04 3.70 2.35
N GLU A 52 7.24 3.24 2.05
CA GLU A 52 7.97 3.63 0.85
C GLU A 52 7.29 3.11 -0.43
N ARG A 53 6.76 1.88 -0.41
CA ARG A 53 5.97 1.35 -1.53
C ARG A 53 4.69 2.13 -1.76
N ASN A 54 3.95 2.45 -0.69
CA ASN A 54 2.72 3.23 -0.80
C ASN A 54 3.02 4.62 -1.37
N ARG A 55 4.09 5.28 -0.91
CA ARG A 55 4.52 6.57 -1.46
C ARG A 55 4.79 6.50 -2.96
N ARG A 56 5.47 5.46 -3.44
CA ARG A 56 5.73 5.27 -4.88
C ARG A 56 4.44 5.03 -5.67
N LEU A 57 3.51 4.26 -5.12
CA LEU A 57 2.20 4.05 -5.73
C LEU A 57 1.41 5.36 -5.84
N ASP A 58 1.42 6.17 -4.77
CA ASP A 58 0.73 7.45 -4.75
C ASP A 58 1.29 8.41 -5.83
N LEU A 59 2.62 8.49 -5.94
CA LEU A 59 3.30 9.29 -6.98
C LEU A 59 2.90 8.83 -8.39
N VAL A 60 2.92 7.52 -8.65
CA VAL A 60 2.55 6.96 -9.95
C VAL A 60 1.07 7.21 -10.26
N GLN A 61 0.20 7.10 -9.26
CA GLN A 61 -1.23 7.36 -9.43
C GLN A 61 -1.51 8.85 -9.67
N GLU A 62 -0.77 9.75 -9.03
CA GLU A 62 -0.85 11.18 -9.26
C GLU A 62 -0.43 11.56 -10.67
N GLU A 63 0.71 11.07 -11.15
CA GLU A 63 1.16 11.33 -12.52
C GLU A 63 0.19 10.76 -13.55
N ASN A 64 -0.32 9.54 -13.32
CA ASN A 64 -1.37 8.97 -14.18
C ASN A 64 -2.64 9.83 -14.21
N ARG A 65 -3.07 10.39 -13.07
CA ARG A 65 -4.23 11.29 -13.02
C ARG A 65 -3.96 12.56 -13.83
N ARG A 66 -2.78 13.14 -13.70
CA ARG A 66 -2.36 14.33 -14.44
C ARG A 66 -2.35 14.08 -15.96
N LEU A 67 -1.73 13.00 -16.42
CA LEU A 67 -1.67 12.65 -17.84
C LEU A 67 -3.08 12.44 -18.42
N LYS A 68 -3.95 11.74 -17.67
CA LYS A 68 -5.36 11.54 -18.09
C LYS A 68 -6.12 12.86 -18.18
N GLN A 69 -5.88 13.82 -17.29
CA GLN A 69 -6.51 15.14 -17.34
C GLN A 69 -6.00 15.97 -18.53
N ALA A 70 -4.69 15.96 -18.79
CA ALA A 70 -4.11 16.64 -19.94
C ALA A 70 -4.67 16.09 -21.26
N LEU A 71 -4.74 14.76 -21.38
CA LEU A 71 -5.32 14.09 -22.55
C LEU A 71 -6.79 14.48 -22.77
N ARG A 72 -7.60 14.47 -21.71
CA ARG A 72 -9.02 14.89 -21.80
C ARG A 72 -9.15 16.33 -22.25
N THR A 73 -8.34 17.24 -21.69
CA THR A 73 -8.36 18.66 -22.03
C THR A 73 -8.03 18.87 -23.50
N TRP A 74 -6.97 18.23 -23.99
CA TRP A 74 -6.58 18.27 -25.39
C TRP A 74 -7.69 17.72 -26.32
N GLN A 75 -8.29 16.58 -25.97
CA GLN A 75 -9.39 16.00 -26.74
C GLN A 75 -10.61 16.94 -26.82
N SER A 76 -10.95 17.61 -25.72
CA SER A 76 -12.04 18.60 -25.70
C SER A 76 -11.75 19.79 -26.59
N GLN A 77 -10.51 20.32 -26.58
CA GLN A 77 -10.09 21.41 -27.45
C GLN A 77 -10.18 21.02 -28.93
N CYS A 78 -9.62 19.87 -29.32
CA CYS A 78 -9.71 19.38 -30.69
C CYS A 78 -11.17 19.17 -31.16
N ALA A 79 -12.04 18.68 -30.29
CA ALA A 79 -13.46 18.49 -30.59
C ALA A 79 -14.22 19.82 -30.74
N ALA A 80 -13.84 20.86 -29.99
CA ALA A 80 -14.39 22.20 -30.12
C ALA A 80 -13.95 22.86 -31.43
N THR A 81 -12.65 22.79 -31.75
CA THR A 81 -12.10 23.31 -33.02
C THR A 81 -12.76 22.65 -34.23
N ARG A 82 -13.01 21.33 -34.18
CA ARG A 82 -13.69 20.62 -35.27
C ARG A 82 -15.17 21.03 -35.44
N ARG A 83 -15.85 21.42 -34.35
CA ARG A 83 -17.27 21.84 -34.40
C ARG A 83 -17.47 23.31 -34.78
N GLY A 84 -16.49 24.18 -34.53
CA GLY A 84 -16.54 25.59 -34.90
C GLY A 84 -16.03 25.92 -36.31
N GLY A 85 -15.55 24.93 -37.05
CA GLY A 85 -15.00 25.09 -38.41
C GLY A 85 -15.92 24.58 -39.53
N GLY A 86 -17.24 24.59 -39.33
CA GLY A 86 -18.26 24.17 -40.31
C GLY A 86 -19.18 25.32 -40.68
#